data_AF-X0ZL58-F1
#
_entry.id   AF-X0ZL58-F1
#
_cell.length_a   1.000
_cell.length_b   1.000
_cell.length_c   1.000
_cell.angle_alpha   90.00
_cell.angle_beta   90.00
_cell.angle_gamma   90.00
#
_symmetry.space_group_name_H-M   'P 1'
#
loop_
_entity.id
_entity.type
_entity.pdbx_description
1 polymer ?
#
loop_
_entity_poly.entity_id
_entity_poly.type
_entity_poly.pdbx_seq_one_letter_code
_entity_poly.pdbx_strand_id
1 'polypeptide(L)'
;MADRNMMLTLDEYMAVRRLITSERESEGSTLSQEQPKTTRRRASAYNRRYKAAFKKVAPRYKLKNGNWRSNGFRSAVRAAHKMAKK
;
A
#
# COMPACT_ATOMS: atom_id res chain seq x y z
N MET A 1 -41.93 -20.53 -52.34
CA MET A 1 -41.34 -21.40 -51.30
C MET A 1 -39.85 -21.53 -51.53
N ALA A 2 -39.08 -21.66 -50.43
CA ALA A 2 -37.64 -21.91 -50.34
C ALA A 2 -36.73 -20.66 -50.38
N ASP A 3 -36.74 -19.94 -49.25
CA ASP A 3 -35.57 -19.58 -48.44
C ASP A 3 -34.30 -19.16 -49.18
N ARG A 4 -34.07 -17.83 -49.19
CA ARG A 4 -32.73 -17.23 -49.29
C ARG A 4 -31.89 -17.85 -48.19
N ASN A 5 -31.09 -18.85 -48.54
CA ASN A 5 -30.24 -19.62 -47.65
C ASN A 5 -29.39 -18.66 -46.80
N MET A 6 -29.83 -18.46 -45.55
CA MET A 6 -29.15 -17.73 -44.48
C MET A 6 -27.93 -18.52 -44.00
N MET A 7 -27.07 -18.91 -44.93
CA MET A 7 -25.79 -19.54 -44.64
C MET A 7 -24.74 -18.48 -44.96
N LEU A 8 -24.52 -17.58 -43.99
CA LEU A 8 -23.25 -16.86 -43.89
C LEU A 8 -22.15 -17.89 -44.17
N THR A 9 -21.27 -17.59 -45.12
CA THR A 9 -20.16 -18.48 -45.41
C THR A 9 -19.37 -18.71 -44.12
N LEU A 10 -18.78 -19.88 -43.94
CA LEU A 10 -18.08 -20.25 -42.70
C LEU A 10 -17.08 -19.16 -42.28
N ASP A 11 -16.44 -18.52 -43.26
CA ASP A 11 -15.51 -17.41 -43.08
C ASP A 11 -16.18 -16.13 -42.56
N GLU A 12 -17.37 -15.78 -43.07
CA GLU A 12 -18.13 -14.62 -42.59
C GLU A 12 -18.67 -14.87 -41.17
N TYR A 13 -19.12 -16.09 -40.86
CA TYR A 13 -19.51 -16.47 -39.50
C TYR A 13 -18.32 -16.42 -38.53
N MET A 14 -17.15 -16.91 -38.95
CA MET A 14 -15.92 -16.85 -38.14
C MET A 14 -15.42 -15.41 -37.95
N ALA A 15 -15.53 -14.56 -38.97
CA ALA A 15 -15.16 -13.15 -38.88
C ALA A 15 -16.06 -12.39 -37.90
N VAL A 16 -17.38 -12.59 -37.98
CA VAL A 16 -18.35 -11.98 -37.06
C VAL A 16 -18.15 -12.51 -35.65
N ARG A 17 -17.95 -13.82 -35.49
CA ARG A 17 -17.67 -14.43 -34.17
C ARG A 17 -16.39 -13.88 -33.55
N ARG A 18 -15.32 -13.70 -34.35
CA ARG A 18 -14.05 -13.11 -33.91
C ARG A 18 -14.22 -11.64 -33.50
N LEU A 19 -14.99 -10.87 -34.28
CA LEU A 19 -15.26 -9.46 -33.99
C LEU A 19 -16.04 -9.31 -32.66
N ILE A 20 -17.11 -10.09 -32.48
CA ILE A 20 -17.92 -10.11 -31.25
C ILE A 20 -17.08 -10.53 -30.03
N THR A 21 -16.22 -11.53 -30.17
CA THR A 21 -15.31 -11.92 -29.08
C THR A 21 -14.23 -10.87 -28.81
N SER A 22 -13.76 -10.17 -29.84
CA SER A 22 -12.71 -9.15 -29.70
C SER A 22 -13.18 -7.89 -28.98
N GLU A 23 -14.44 -7.46 -29.15
CA GLU A 23 -14.98 -6.33 -28.39
C GLU A 23 -15.15 -6.65 -26.91
N ARG A 24 -15.53 -7.90 -26.59
CA ARG A 24 -15.75 -8.34 -25.19
C ARG A 24 -14.46 -8.58 -24.42
N GLU A 25 -13.36 -8.93 -25.09
CA GLU A 25 -12.05 -9.08 -24.45
C GLU A 25 -11.34 -7.74 -24.23
N SER A 26 -11.81 -6.64 -24.85
CA SER A 26 -11.28 -5.30 -24.61
C SER A 26 -11.96 -4.56 -23.44
N GLU A 27 -12.77 -5.25 -22.63
CA GLU A 27 -13.21 -4.77 -21.31
C GLU A 27 -12.32 -5.32 -20.18
N GLY A 28 -11.25 -6.03 -20.54
CA GLY A 28 -10.24 -6.56 -19.62
C GLY A 28 -9.12 -5.58 -19.29
N SER A 29 -9.27 -4.28 -19.58
CA SER A 29 -8.46 -3.27 -18.91
C SER A 29 -8.89 -3.26 -17.45
N THR A 30 -8.33 -4.20 -16.71
CA THR A 30 -7.95 -4.05 -15.32
C THR A 30 -7.25 -2.70 -15.20
N LEU A 31 -8.05 -1.64 -15.06
CA LEU A 31 -7.68 -0.44 -14.33
C LEU A 31 -7.41 -0.95 -12.92
N SER A 32 -6.25 -1.60 -12.79
CA SER A 32 -5.50 -1.74 -11.57
C SER A 32 -5.50 -0.34 -11.04
N GLN A 33 -6.44 -0.08 -10.11
CA GLN A 33 -6.47 1.16 -9.40
C GLN A 33 -5.17 1.15 -8.63
N GLU A 34 -4.14 1.75 -9.22
CA GLU A 34 -2.89 2.03 -8.58
C GLU A 34 -3.24 2.94 -7.42
N GLN A 35 -3.52 2.32 -6.27
CA GLN A 35 -3.68 2.99 -5.01
C GLN A 35 -2.49 3.95 -4.92
N PRO A 36 -2.72 5.26 -4.74
CA PRO A 36 -1.66 6.24 -4.82
C PRO A 36 -0.58 5.79 -3.85
N LYS A 37 0.60 5.44 -4.39
CA LYS A 37 1.75 4.99 -3.60
C LYS A 37 2.06 6.13 -2.64
N THR A 38 1.58 6.02 -1.40
CA THR A 38 1.79 7.06 -0.40
C THR A 38 3.29 7.18 -0.20
N THR A 39 3.87 8.25 -0.74
CA THR A 39 5.30 8.48 -0.64
C THR A 39 5.58 8.68 0.84
N ARG A 40 6.31 7.74 1.45
CA ARG A 40 6.67 7.83 2.87
C ARG A 40 7.46 9.12 3.08
N ARG A 41 6.85 10.08 3.76
CA ARG A 41 7.48 11.37 4.05
C ARG A 41 8.77 11.12 4.82
N ARG A 42 9.85 11.80 4.42
CA ARG A 42 11.13 11.74 5.14
C ARG A 42 10.92 12.26 6.57
N ALA A 43 11.47 11.55 7.55
CA ALA A 43 11.35 11.97 8.95
C ALA A 43 12.04 13.32 9.18
N SER A 44 11.34 14.24 9.84
CA SER A 44 11.87 15.57 10.21
C SER A 44 13.15 15.45 11.05
N ALA A 45 13.98 16.51 11.05
CA ALA A 45 15.20 16.56 11.87
C ALA A 45 14.91 16.33 13.35
N TYR A 46 13.80 16.86 13.87
CA TYR A 46 13.35 16.62 15.23
C TYR A 46 13.03 15.14 15.48
N ASN A 47 12.24 14.50 14.60
CA ASN A 47 11.88 13.09 14.77
C ASN A 47 13.10 12.17 14.76
N ARG A 48 14.12 12.50 13.95
CA ARG A 48 15.41 11.79 13.94
C ARG A 48 16.14 11.93 15.27
N ARG A 49 16.26 13.16 15.80
CA ARG A 49 16.86 13.43 17.12
C ARG A 49 16.11 12.72 18.25
N TYR A 50 14.78 12.81 18.24
CA TYR A 50 13.92 12.13 19.22
C TYR A 50 14.09 10.61 19.18
N LYS A 51 14.08 9.99 18.00
CA LYS A 51 14.29 8.54 17.84
C LYS A 51 15.64 8.11 18.42
N ALA A 52 16.69 8.88 18.16
CA ALA A 52 18.03 8.62 18.71
C ALA A 52 18.07 8.79 20.23
N ALA A 53 17.48 9.87 20.75
CA ALA A 53 17.38 10.13 22.18
C ALA A 53 16.60 9.02 22.91
N PHE A 54 15.42 8.66 22.42
CA PHE A 54 14.57 7.65 23.03
C PHE A 54 15.27 6.29 23.12
N LYS A 55 16.02 5.88 22.09
CA LYS A 55 16.84 4.65 22.13
C LYS A 55 17.88 4.67 23.25
N LYS A 56 18.49 5.84 23.52
CA LYS A 56 19.47 6.01 24.60
C LYS A 56 18.82 5.98 25.98
N VAL A 57 17.64 6.59 26.15
CA VAL A 57 17.01 6.69 27.48
C VAL A 57 16.15 5.47 27.85
N ALA A 58 15.56 4.78 26.87
CA ALA A 58 14.70 3.61 27.09
C ALA A 58 15.28 2.55 28.04
N PRO A 59 16.53 2.06 27.91
CA PRO A 59 17.06 1.03 28.79
C PRO A 59 17.12 1.44 30.27
N ARG A 60 17.21 2.75 30.58
CA ARG A 60 17.24 3.26 31.97
C ARG A 60 15.90 3.12 32.69
N TYR A 61 14.81 3.08 31.92
CA TYR A 61 13.44 3.00 32.44
C TYR A 61 12.81 1.62 32.23
N LYS A 62 13.55 0.68 31.64
CA LYS A 62 13.16 -0.72 31.52
C LYS A 62 13.77 -1.54 32.66
N LEU A 63 13.07 -2.58 33.03
CA LEU A 63 13.53 -3.64 33.92
C LEU A 63 14.47 -4.60 33.17
N LYS A 64 15.17 -5.48 33.89
CA LYS A 64 16.07 -6.48 33.29
C LYS A 64 15.33 -7.44 32.33
N ASN A 65 14.05 -7.70 32.58
CA ASN A 65 13.17 -8.51 31.71
C ASN A 65 12.65 -7.73 30.48
N GLY A 66 13.03 -6.47 30.28
CA GLY A 66 12.60 -5.64 29.15
C GLY A 66 11.26 -4.93 29.33
N ASN A 67 10.51 -5.25 30.39
CA ASN A 67 9.26 -4.57 30.74
C ASN A 67 9.53 -3.14 31.23
N TRP A 68 8.56 -2.26 31.05
CA TRP A 68 8.66 -0.90 31.58
C TRP A 68 8.50 -0.91 33.10
N ARG A 69 9.28 -0.08 33.78
CA ARG A 69 9.01 0.25 35.19
C ARG A 69 7.65 0.93 35.31
N SER A 70 7.06 0.98 36.51
CA SER A 70 5.86 1.78 36.76
C SER A 70 6.09 3.23 36.30
N ASN A 71 5.21 3.75 35.45
CA ASN A 71 5.36 5.05 34.78
C ASN A 71 6.67 5.25 33.98
N GLY A 72 7.38 4.16 33.67
CA GLY A 72 8.69 4.17 33.03
C GLY A 72 8.64 4.68 31.60
N PHE A 73 7.63 4.27 30.83
CA PHE A 73 7.44 4.76 29.46
C PHE A 73 7.18 6.27 29.43
N ARG A 74 6.27 6.77 30.28
CA ARG A 74 5.96 8.20 30.41
C ARG A 74 7.21 9.00 30.78
N SER A 75 8.01 8.49 31.72
CA SER A 75 9.26 9.13 32.14
C SER A 75 10.32 9.14 31.03
N ALA A 76 10.44 8.03 30.28
CA ALA A 76 11.35 7.91 29.14
C ALA A 76 11.00 8.89 28.00
N VAL A 77 9.71 9.03 27.68
CA VAL A 77 9.23 9.97 26.65
C VAL A 77 9.55 11.41 27.05
N ARG A 78 9.29 11.81 28.30
CA ARG A 78 9.63 13.14 28.82
C ARG A 78 11.13 13.43 28.73
N ALA A 79 11.95 12.46 29.15
CA ALA A 79 13.41 12.58 29.09
C ALA A 79 13.92 12.68 27.63
N ALA A 80 13.36 11.87 26.73
CA ALA A 80 13.73 11.88 25.31
C ALA A 80 13.35 13.21 24.63
N HIS A 81 12.18 13.77 24.91
CA HIS A 81 11.79 15.08 24.40
C HIS A 81 12.69 16.20 24.94
N LYS A 82 13.04 16.17 26.23
CA LYS A 82 13.98 17.13 26.82
C LYS A 82 15.34 17.08 26.11
N MET A 83 15.83 15.88 25.79
CA MET A 83 17.09 15.68 25.08
C MET A 83 17.01 16.07 23.59
N ALA A 84 15.87 15.87 22.93
CA ALA A 84 15.69 16.19 21.50
C ALA A 84 15.45 17.69 21.22
N LYS A 85 15.02 18.44 22.24
CA LYS A 85 14.86 19.90 22.20
C LYS A 85 16.16 20.66 22.44
N LYS A 86 17.13 20.04 23.12
CA LYS A 86 18.48 20.57 23.31
C LYS A 86 19.27 20.43 22.02
#